data_AF-S9VHH8-F1
#
_entry.id   AF-S9VHH8-F1
#
_cell.length_a   1.000
_cell.length_b   1.000
_cell.length_c   1.000
_cell.angle_alpha   90.00
_cell.angle_beta   90.00
_cell.angle_gamma   90.00
#
_symmetry.space_group_name_H-M   'P 1'
#
loop_
_entity.id
_entity.type
_entity.pdbx_description
1 polymer ?
#
loop_
_entity_poly.entity_id
_entity_poly.type
_entity_poly.pdbx_seq_one_letter_code
_entity_poly.pdbx_strand_id
1 'polypeptide(L)'
;MPSWVQFLREIQRIEFRWFLEPAAGGTLKLQVYDHRPDGGLAAEVKGAGSLCQPIADMFNCCASLSSNNVSECEARFADLGREHVMRFKALKRIGEVEEEPPIVTCMTRSGSKTVDLEISLVDKRTNANTVLFESISLLAVNNAFLSSLPPFLKRNDIGVRNYDFLVKDQVEAFRFGWVTLRRESYLTPIEVGELDLLLPS
;
A
#
# COMPACT_ATOMS: atom_id res chain seq x y z
N MET A 1 -0.16 24.60 -6.40
CA MET A 1 0.75 23.52 -5.97
C MET A 1 0.65 23.40 -4.46
N PRO A 2 0.37 22.23 -3.89
CA PRO A 2 0.55 22.03 -2.45
C PRO A 2 2.01 22.36 -2.10
N SER A 3 2.24 23.09 -1.01
CA SER A 3 3.60 23.43 -0.61
C SER A 3 4.34 22.15 -0.21
N TRP A 4 5.66 22.08 -0.44
CA TRP A 4 6.50 20.96 0.00
C TRP A 4 6.28 20.60 1.48
N VAL A 5 5.98 21.60 2.31
CA VAL A 5 5.62 21.45 3.73
C VAL A 5 4.31 20.69 3.92
N GLN A 6 3.28 20.94 3.11
CA GLN A 6 2.01 20.19 3.17
C GLN A 6 2.23 18.73 2.81
N PHE A 7 3.04 18.46 1.79
CA PHE A 7 3.39 17.11 1.39
C PHE A 7 4.14 16.35 2.50
N LEU A 8 5.16 16.96 3.10
CA LEU A 8 5.90 16.36 4.22
C LEU A 8 4.99 16.07 5.42
N ARG A 9 4.03 16.96 5.71
CA ARG A 9 3.02 16.73 6.76
C ARG A 9 2.09 15.57 6.44
N GLU A 10 1.70 15.40 5.18
CA GLU A 10 0.86 14.26 4.79
C GLU A 10 1.61 12.93 4.86
N ILE A 11 2.87 12.87 4.45
CA ILE A 11 3.69 11.65 4.62
C ILE A 11 3.81 11.29 6.11
N GLN A 12 4.03 12.30 6.96
CA GLN A 12 4.14 12.08 8.41
C GLN A 12 2.82 11.71 9.08
N ARG A 13 1.68 11.90 8.40
CA ARG A 13 0.36 11.63 8.95
C ARG A 13 0.04 10.13 9.01
N ILE A 14 0.49 9.34 8.05
CA ILE A 14 0.13 7.91 7.98
C ILE A 14 1.35 7.03 8.23
N GLU A 15 1.15 5.96 8.99
CA GLU A 15 2.18 4.94 9.18
C GLU A 15 1.57 3.55 9.11
N PHE A 16 2.22 2.66 8.35
CA PHE A 16 1.91 1.24 8.31
C PHE A 16 2.99 0.46 9.06
N ARG A 17 2.56 -0.44 9.94
CA ARG A 17 3.45 -1.36 10.66
C ARG A 17 3.02 -2.79 10.45
N TRP A 18 3.91 -3.58 9.85
CA TRP A 18 3.71 -5.00 9.64
C TRP A 18 4.34 -5.82 10.78
N PHE A 19 3.63 -6.87 11.15
CA PHE A 19 4.06 -7.86 12.12
C PHE A 19 3.71 -9.24 11.59
N LEU A 20 4.48 -10.21 12.03
CA LEU A 20 4.21 -11.61 11.80
C LEU A 20 3.94 -12.24 13.17
N GLU A 21 2.73 -12.76 13.34
CA GLU A 21 2.36 -13.51 14.54
C GLU A 21 2.60 -15.01 14.32
N PRO A 22 3.12 -15.72 15.34
CA PRO A 22 3.36 -17.16 15.24
C PRO A 22 2.02 -17.92 15.18
N ALA A 23 1.77 -18.53 14.02
CA ALA A 23 0.62 -19.40 13.75
C ALA A 23 1.00 -20.43 12.67
N ALA A 24 0.26 -21.54 12.56
CA ALA A 24 0.47 -22.50 11.48
C ALA A 24 0.22 -21.82 10.12
N GLY A 25 1.27 -21.68 9.30
CA GLY A 25 1.22 -20.94 8.03
C GLY A 25 1.46 -19.43 8.14
N GLY A 26 1.68 -18.90 9.35
CA GLY A 26 1.98 -17.49 9.62
C GLY A 26 0.76 -16.57 9.51
N THR A 27 0.59 -15.66 10.47
CA THR A 27 -0.44 -14.62 10.40
C THR A 27 0.21 -13.26 10.24
N LEU A 28 -0.04 -12.61 9.11
CA LEU A 28 0.36 -11.24 8.86
C LEU A 28 -0.60 -10.30 9.58
N LYS A 29 -0.05 -9.37 10.35
CA LYS A 29 -0.79 -8.31 11.01
C LYS A 29 -0.32 -6.97 10.51
N LEU A 30 -1.26 -6.13 10.08
CA LEU A 30 -1.03 -4.74 9.73
C LEU A 30 -1.69 -3.86 10.78
N GLN A 31 -0.90 -2.93 11.32
CA GLN A 31 -1.39 -1.81 12.11
C GLN A 31 -1.28 -0.54 11.28
N VAL A 32 -2.35 0.25 11.27
CA VAL A 32 -2.44 1.54 10.58
C VAL A 32 -2.55 2.64 11.61
N TYR A 33 -1.68 3.64 11.53
CA TYR A 33 -1.68 4.79 12.44
C TYR A 33 -2.03 6.08 11.67
N ASP A 34 -2.85 6.92 12.28
CA ASP A 34 -3.02 8.33 11.91
C ASP A 34 -2.33 9.19 12.97
N HIS A 35 -1.33 9.98 12.60
CA HIS A 35 -0.51 10.82 13.47
C HIS A 35 -1.02 12.27 13.60
N ARG A 36 -2.32 12.50 13.34
CA ARG A 36 -2.98 13.74 13.78
C ARG A 36 -2.84 13.94 15.30
N PRO A 37 -2.98 15.17 15.83
CA PRO A 37 -2.80 15.46 17.25
C PRO A 37 -3.66 14.62 18.22
N ASP A 38 -4.82 14.18 17.75
CA ASP A 38 -5.79 13.31 18.43
C ASP A 38 -5.80 11.86 17.86
N GLY A 39 -4.86 11.57 16.97
CA GLY A 39 -4.72 10.30 16.30
C GLY A 39 -4.08 9.21 17.16
N GLY A 40 -3.73 8.11 16.52
CA GLY A 40 -3.20 6.90 17.15
C GLY A 40 -3.37 5.69 16.24
N LEU A 41 -3.56 4.52 16.84
CA LEU A 41 -3.88 3.30 16.09
C LEU A 41 -5.29 3.43 15.48
N ALA A 42 -5.37 3.63 14.17
CA ALA A 42 -6.62 3.78 13.43
C ALA A 42 -7.26 2.41 13.10
N ALA A 43 -6.43 1.41 12.77
CA ALA A 43 -6.91 0.06 12.49
C ALA A 43 -5.85 -1.00 12.79
N GLU A 44 -6.31 -2.19 13.12
CA GLU A 44 -5.51 -3.42 13.15
C GLU A 44 -6.24 -4.51 12.37
N VAL A 45 -5.55 -5.12 11.41
CA VAL A 45 -6.09 -6.21 10.59
C VAL A 45 -5.12 -7.38 10.53
N LYS A 46 -5.68 -8.59 10.40
CA LYS A 46 -4.93 -9.85 10.37
C LYS A 46 -5.31 -10.66 9.15
N GLY A 47 -4.30 -11.27 8.52
CA GLY A 47 -4.45 -12.17 7.39
C GLY A 47 -3.60 -13.41 7.60
N ALA A 48 -4.22 -14.58 7.63
CA ALA A 48 -3.51 -15.85 7.60
C ALA A 48 -2.90 -16.05 6.21
N GLY A 49 -1.59 -16.36 6.14
CA GLY A 49 -0.86 -16.52 4.88
C GLY A 49 -1.40 -17.64 4.00
N SER A 50 -2.09 -18.63 4.59
CA SER A 50 -2.78 -19.70 3.85
C SER A 50 -4.10 -19.26 3.19
N LEU A 51 -4.66 -18.11 3.56
CA LEU A 51 -5.98 -17.64 3.11
C LEU A 51 -5.93 -16.37 2.26
N CYS A 52 -4.91 -15.54 2.42
CA CYS A 52 -4.79 -14.24 1.74
C CYS A 52 -3.32 -13.80 1.60
N GLN A 53 -3.08 -12.82 0.72
CA GLN A 53 -1.76 -12.25 0.43
C GLN A 53 -1.80 -10.72 0.56
N PRO A 54 -2.02 -10.17 1.77
CA PRO A 54 -2.36 -8.76 1.97
C PRO A 54 -1.27 -7.79 1.47
N ILE A 55 0.01 -8.16 1.57
CA ILE A 55 1.11 -7.32 1.06
C ILE A 55 1.06 -7.24 -0.48
N ALA A 56 0.81 -8.37 -1.15
CA ALA A 56 0.69 -8.42 -2.61
C ALA A 56 -0.55 -7.64 -3.08
N ASP A 57 -1.68 -7.80 -2.38
CA ASP A 57 -2.90 -7.06 -2.70
C ASP A 57 -2.71 -5.54 -2.53
N MET A 58 -2.08 -5.10 -1.43
CA MET A 58 -1.74 -3.68 -1.22
C MET A 58 -0.80 -3.15 -2.30
N PHE A 59 0.17 -3.97 -2.72
CA PHE A 59 1.09 -3.62 -3.79
C PHE A 59 0.34 -3.40 -5.12
N ASN A 60 -0.53 -4.35 -5.51
CA ASN A 60 -1.37 -4.26 -6.70
C ASN A 60 -2.29 -3.03 -6.66
N CYS A 61 -2.83 -2.73 -5.47
CA CYS A 61 -3.60 -1.52 -5.21
C CYS A 61 -2.82 -0.25 -5.53
N CYS A 62 -1.63 -0.10 -4.93
CA CYS A 62 -0.77 1.06 -5.13
C CYS A 62 -0.39 1.22 -6.61
N ALA A 63 -0.04 0.13 -7.30
CA ALA A 63 0.31 0.15 -8.72
C ALA A 63 -0.88 0.53 -9.62
N SER A 64 -2.06 -0.04 -9.36
CA SER A 64 -3.28 0.20 -10.17
C SER A 64 -3.79 1.62 -10.00
N LEU A 65 -3.76 2.15 -8.78
CA LEU A 65 -4.12 3.54 -8.49
C LEU A 65 -3.10 4.52 -9.08
N SER A 66 -1.80 4.21 -8.99
CA SER A 66 -0.74 5.08 -9.54
C SER A 66 -0.75 5.15 -11.07
N SER A 67 -1.30 4.13 -11.74
CA SER A 67 -1.47 4.11 -13.19
C SER A 67 -2.78 4.78 -13.67
N ASN A 68 -3.62 5.27 -12.74
CA ASN A 68 -4.97 5.78 -12.99
C ASN A 68 -5.88 4.79 -13.75
N ASN A 69 -5.61 3.48 -13.64
CA ASN A 69 -6.39 2.44 -14.34
C ASN A 69 -7.65 2.04 -13.58
N VAL A 70 -7.72 2.33 -12.28
CA VAL A 70 -8.84 1.99 -11.40
C VAL A 70 -9.18 3.16 -10.48
N SER A 71 -10.47 3.34 -10.18
CA SER A 71 -10.94 4.31 -9.18
C SER A 71 -11.05 3.72 -7.77
N GLU A 72 -10.95 2.40 -7.63
CA GLU A 72 -11.08 1.69 -6.37
C GLU A 72 -10.28 0.39 -6.44
N CYS A 73 -9.70 -0.03 -5.32
CA CYS A 73 -9.07 -1.33 -5.17
C CYS A 73 -9.19 -1.82 -3.71
N GLU A 74 -9.01 -3.12 -3.51
CA GLU A 74 -9.24 -3.79 -2.24
C GLU A 74 -8.02 -4.66 -1.87
N ALA A 75 -7.55 -4.56 -0.62
CA ALA A 75 -6.57 -5.47 -0.04
C ALA A 75 -7.21 -6.36 1.02
N ARG A 76 -7.05 -7.68 0.87
CA ARG A 76 -7.81 -8.67 1.64
C ARG A 76 -7.06 -9.14 2.88
N PHE A 77 -7.77 -9.21 4.00
CA PHE A 77 -7.28 -9.70 5.29
C PHE A 77 -8.25 -10.73 5.85
N ALA A 78 -7.92 -12.01 5.75
CA ALA A 78 -8.76 -13.12 6.20
C ALA A 78 -8.07 -13.95 7.27
N ASP A 79 -8.72 -14.14 8.42
CA ASP A 79 -8.23 -14.96 9.53
C ASP A 79 -9.38 -15.67 10.23
N LEU A 80 -9.28 -17.00 10.40
CA LEU A 80 -10.20 -17.92 11.08
C LEU A 80 -11.63 -17.37 11.35
N GLY A 81 -12.43 -17.25 10.28
CA GLY A 81 -13.85 -16.85 10.36
C GLY A 81 -14.11 -15.34 10.40
N ARG A 82 -13.07 -14.52 10.28
CA ARG A 82 -13.15 -13.07 10.09
C ARG A 82 -12.53 -12.70 8.76
N GLU A 83 -13.19 -11.81 8.04
CA GLU A 83 -12.67 -11.28 6.78
C GLU A 83 -12.88 -9.78 6.75
N HIS A 84 -11.78 -9.06 6.61
CA HIS A 84 -11.78 -7.63 6.41
C HIS A 84 -11.16 -7.31 5.06
N VAL A 85 -11.59 -6.20 4.49
CA VAL A 85 -10.96 -5.62 3.32
C VAL A 85 -10.62 -4.18 3.59
N MET A 86 -9.35 -3.84 3.36
CA MET A 86 -8.92 -2.46 3.30
C MET A 86 -9.19 -1.94 1.90
N ARG A 87 -10.12 -0.99 1.78
CA ARG A 87 -10.53 -0.39 0.52
C ARG A 87 -9.81 0.94 0.34
N PHE A 88 -9.30 1.14 -0.87
CA PHE A 88 -8.69 2.39 -1.30
C PHE A 88 -9.52 2.93 -2.46
N LYS A 89 -10.13 4.10 -2.26
CA LYS A 89 -11.00 4.72 -3.25
C LYS A 89 -10.44 6.07 -3.67
N ALA A 90 -10.17 6.23 -4.96
CA ALA A 90 -9.75 7.49 -5.53
C ALA A 90 -10.87 8.53 -5.45
N LEU A 91 -10.56 9.65 -4.82
CA LEU A 91 -11.40 10.84 -4.75
C LEU A 91 -11.06 11.72 -5.93
N LYS A 92 -12.03 11.94 -6.83
CA LYS A 92 -11.91 12.99 -7.85
C LYS A 92 -11.96 14.34 -7.15
N ARG A 93 -10.87 15.11 -7.14
CA ARG A 93 -10.92 16.53 -6.77
C ARG A 93 -11.18 17.39 -8.02
N ILE A 94 -12.11 18.32 -7.85
CA ILE A 94 -12.72 19.20 -8.86
C ILE A 94 -11.66 19.93 -9.69
N GLY A 95 -11.71 19.76 -11.01
CA GLY A 95 -10.84 20.44 -11.98
C GLY A 95 -10.50 19.66 -13.26
N GLU A 96 -11.02 18.44 -13.44
CA GLU A 96 -10.82 17.67 -14.69
C GLU A 96 -11.62 18.31 -15.84
N VAL A 97 -10.93 19.16 -16.62
CA VAL A 97 -11.25 19.36 -18.03
C VAL A 97 -11.10 17.98 -18.70
N GLU A 98 -12.15 17.53 -19.38
CA GLU A 98 -12.06 16.44 -20.34
C GLU A 98 -11.12 16.87 -21.47
N GLU A 99 -9.81 16.68 -21.30
CA GLU A 99 -8.89 16.75 -22.44
C GLU A 99 -8.84 15.37 -23.09
N GLU A 100 -9.38 15.30 -24.31
CA GLU A 100 -9.21 14.17 -25.21
C GLU A 100 -7.72 13.77 -25.28
N PRO A 101 -7.40 12.46 -25.27
CA PRO A 101 -6.00 12.05 -25.21
C PRO A 101 -5.27 12.39 -26.52
N PRO A 102 -4.18 13.18 -26.50
CA PRO A 102 -3.34 13.28 -27.67
C PRO A 102 -2.58 11.96 -27.82
N ILE A 103 -2.56 11.45 -29.06
CA ILE A 103 -1.83 10.26 -29.47
C ILE A 103 -0.33 10.57 -29.38
N VAL A 104 0.30 10.37 -28.21
CA VAL A 104 1.76 10.32 -28.11
C VAL A 104 2.20 9.25 -27.11
N THR A 105 2.72 8.16 -27.66
CA THR A 105 3.54 7.15 -26.99
C THR A 105 4.86 7.76 -26.51
N CYS A 106 4.92 8.26 -25.28
CA CYS A 106 6.17 8.31 -24.50
C CYS A 106 5.89 8.51 -22.99
N MET A 107 6.70 7.82 -22.19
CA MET A 107 6.58 7.60 -20.76
C MET A 107 6.73 8.88 -19.92
N THR A 108 5.64 9.60 -19.64
CA THR A 108 5.45 10.43 -18.42
C THR A 108 3.98 10.81 -18.30
N ARG A 109 3.11 9.92 -17.81
CA ARG A 109 1.73 10.30 -17.47
C ARG A 109 1.75 11.11 -16.18
N SER A 110 1.67 12.43 -16.31
CA SER A 110 1.63 13.43 -15.23
C SER A 110 0.34 13.45 -14.41
N GLY A 111 -0.51 12.42 -14.48
CA GLY A 111 -1.83 12.37 -13.83
C GLY A 111 -1.88 11.70 -12.46
N SER A 112 -0.82 11.00 -12.04
CA SER A 112 -0.79 10.29 -10.73
C SER A 112 -0.55 11.22 -9.53
N LYS A 113 -0.26 12.51 -9.79
CA LYS A 113 0.34 13.45 -8.82
C LYS A 113 -0.64 14.09 -7.84
N THR A 114 -1.95 13.96 -8.04
CA THR A 114 -2.98 14.66 -7.24
C THR A 114 -4.17 13.78 -6.90
N VAL A 115 -3.97 12.45 -6.85
CA VAL A 115 -5.04 11.54 -6.45
C VAL A 115 -5.08 11.49 -4.93
N ASP A 116 -6.17 12.02 -4.36
CA ASP A 116 -6.51 11.79 -2.97
C ASP A 116 -7.31 10.50 -2.85
N LEU A 117 -7.12 9.81 -1.74
CA LEU A 117 -7.77 8.55 -1.43
C LEU A 117 -8.64 8.71 -0.20
N GLU A 118 -9.82 8.10 -0.27
CA GLU A 118 -10.52 7.64 0.91
C GLU A 118 -10.04 6.21 1.20
N ILE A 119 -9.65 5.95 2.45
CA ILE A 119 -9.27 4.63 2.91
C ILE A 119 -10.28 4.19 3.96
N SER A 120 -10.86 3.02 3.77
CA SER A 120 -11.79 2.44 4.73
C SER A 120 -11.52 0.96 4.97
N LEU A 121 -12.00 0.48 6.10
CA LEU A 121 -11.98 -0.92 6.47
C LEU A 121 -13.40 -1.47 6.44
N VAL A 122 -13.60 -2.52 5.66
CA VAL A 122 -14.89 -3.19 5.51
C VAL A 122 -14.84 -4.57 6.14
N ASP A 123 -15.64 -4.84 7.17
CA ASP A 123 -15.88 -6.19 7.67
C ASP A 123 -16.87 -6.89 6.71
N LYS A 124 -16.41 -7.93 6.00
CA LYS A 124 -17.23 -8.62 4.98
C LYS A 124 -18.37 -9.44 5.60
N ARG A 125 -18.31 -9.78 6.89
CA ARG A 125 -19.37 -10.52 7.57
C ARG A 125 -20.52 -9.61 7.97
N THR A 126 -20.21 -8.42 8.48
CA THR A 126 -21.22 -7.46 8.96
C THR A 126 -21.58 -6.37 7.95
N ASN A 127 -20.78 -6.23 6.88
CA ASN A 127 -20.77 -5.08 5.97
C ASN A 127 -20.57 -3.73 6.67
N ALA A 128 -20.04 -3.74 7.90
CA ALA A 128 -19.67 -2.51 8.59
C ALA A 128 -18.48 -1.86 7.86
N ASN A 129 -18.62 -0.58 7.55
CA ASN A 129 -17.58 0.23 6.90
C ASN A 129 -17.04 1.26 7.90
N THR A 130 -15.76 1.21 8.18
CA THR A 130 -15.06 2.14 9.06
C THR A 130 -14.09 2.96 8.23
N VAL A 131 -14.38 4.24 8.03
CA VAL A 131 -13.47 5.16 7.32
C VAL A 131 -12.26 5.45 8.20
N LEU A 132 -11.07 5.14 7.69
CA LEU A 132 -9.79 5.39 8.36
C LEU A 132 -9.25 6.76 7.98
N PHE A 133 -9.33 7.09 6.69
CA PHE A 133 -8.90 8.37 6.14
C PHE A 133 -9.96 8.85 5.15
N GLU A 134 -10.60 9.98 5.43
CA GLU A 134 -11.55 10.61 4.48
C GLU A 134 -10.84 11.21 3.25
N SER A 135 -9.58 11.61 3.42
CA SER A 135 -8.74 12.16 2.36
C SER A 135 -7.28 12.06 2.78
N ILE A 136 -6.49 11.38 1.96
CA ILE A 136 -5.03 11.30 2.05
C ILE A 136 -4.43 11.11 0.66
N SER A 137 -3.31 11.77 0.35
CA SER A 137 -2.71 11.60 -0.97
C SER A 137 -2.22 10.16 -1.19
N LEU A 138 -2.44 9.65 -2.41
CA LEU A 138 -1.88 8.37 -2.85
C LEU A 138 -0.37 8.30 -2.63
N LEU A 139 0.31 9.45 -2.76
CA LEU A 139 1.74 9.58 -2.56
C LEU A 139 2.15 9.30 -1.10
N ALA A 140 1.40 9.81 -0.11
CA ALA A 140 1.64 9.52 1.30
C ALA A 140 1.38 8.04 1.62
N VAL A 141 0.35 7.44 1.03
CA VAL A 141 0.01 6.02 1.20
C VAL A 141 1.10 5.11 0.60
N ASN A 142 1.53 5.40 -0.63
CA ASN A 142 2.63 4.70 -1.27
C ASN A 142 3.91 4.80 -0.44
N ASN A 143 4.25 6.00 0.06
CA ASN A 143 5.41 6.19 0.92
C ASN A 143 5.32 5.35 2.20
N ALA A 144 4.19 5.41 2.92
CA ALA A 144 4.02 4.65 4.15
C ALA A 144 4.12 3.14 3.91
N PHE A 145 3.50 2.64 2.84
CA PHE A 145 3.58 1.23 2.47
C PHE A 145 5.00 0.81 2.11
N LEU A 146 5.65 1.54 1.20
CA LEU A 146 7.02 1.25 0.76
C LEU A 146 8.07 1.45 1.86
N SER A 147 7.82 2.29 2.84
CA SER A 147 8.74 2.48 3.98
C SER A 147 8.54 1.41 5.05
N SER A 148 7.36 0.78 5.12
CA SER A 148 7.02 -0.23 6.11
C SER A 148 7.63 -1.62 5.85
N LEU A 149 7.90 -1.98 4.59
CA LEU A 149 8.34 -3.34 4.27
C LEU A 149 9.81 -3.62 4.59
N PRO A 150 10.80 -2.74 4.34
CA PRO A 150 12.18 -3.05 4.68
C PRO A 150 12.40 -3.34 6.18
N PRO A 151 11.86 -2.56 7.13
CA PRO A 151 11.93 -2.91 8.55
C PRO A 151 11.24 -4.24 8.88
N PHE A 152 10.14 -4.57 8.20
CA PHE A 152 9.44 -5.84 8.37
C PHE A 152 10.27 -7.02 7.86
N LEU A 153 10.83 -6.94 6.65
CA LEU A 153 11.61 -8.00 6.02
C LEU A 153 13.00 -8.19 6.64
N LYS A 154 13.57 -7.16 7.30
CA LYS A 154 14.84 -7.26 8.04
C LYS A 154 14.72 -8.03 9.36
N ARG A 155 13.50 -8.30 9.84
CA ARG A 155 13.30 -9.12 11.05
C ARG A 155 13.61 -10.58 10.73
N ASN A 156 14.86 -10.97 11.00
CA ASN A 156 15.35 -12.35 10.89
C ASN A 156 14.86 -13.28 12.02
N ASP A 157 14.03 -12.78 12.94
CA ASP A 157 13.77 -13.43 14.23
C ASP A 157 12.58 -14.41 14.24
N ILE A 158 11.96 -14.69 13.09
CA ILE A 158 10.82 -15.59 13.01
C ILE A 158 11.03 -16.49 11.79
N GLY A 159 11.04 -17.81 11.98
CA GLY A 159 11.34 -18.84 10.97
C GLY A 159 10.35 -18.96 9.80
N VAL A 160 9.74 -17.85 9.37
CA VAL A 160 8.99 -17.72 8.12
C VAL A 160 9.93 -17.09 7.11
N ARG A 161 10.07 -17.73 5.94
CA ARG A 161 11.07 -17.32 4.96
C ARG A 161 10.49 -16.17 4.16
N ASN A 162 11.33 -15.25 3.69
CA ASN A 162 10.85 -14.05 3.00
C ASN A 162 10.05 -14.35 1.71
N TYR A 163 10.25 -15.52 1.11
CA TYR A 163 9.47 -16.02 -0.02
C TYR A 163 8.12 -16.65 0.36
N ASP A 164 7.85 -16.89 1.64
CA ASP A 164 6.52 -17.30 2.09
C ASP A 164 5.54 -16.09 2.06
N PHE A 165 6.06 -14.85 1.91
CA PHE A 165 5.26 -13.61 1.77
C PHE A 165 4.87 -13.28 0.32
N LEU A 166 5.60 -13.80 -0.66
CA LEU A 166 5.41 -13.51 -2.08
C LEU A 166 5.60 -14.83 -2.85
N VAL A 167 4.63 -15.21 -3.68
CA VAL A 167 4.79 -16.38 -4.56
C VAL A 167 6.05 -16.17 -5.42
N LYS A 168 6.86 -17.21 -5.66
CA LYS A 168 8.13 -17.12 -6.41
C LYS A 168 8.00 -16.33 -7.72
N ASP A 169 6.92 -16.56 -8.46
CA ASP A 169 6.66 -15.92 -9.74
C ASP A 169 6.28 -14.42 -9.63
N GLN A 170 5.99 -13.95 -8.42
CA GLN A 170 5.65 -12.56 -8.11
C GLN A 170 6.83 -11.78 -7.52
N VAL A 171 7.94 -12.43 -7.16
CA VAL A 171 9.09 -11.74 -6.55
C VAL A 171 9.73 -10.76 -7.52
N GLU A 172 9.91 -11.13 -8.79
CA GLU A 172 10.43 -10.22 -9.81
C GLU A 172 9.46 -9.07 -10.13
N ALA A 173 8.17 -9.37 -10.27
CA ALA A 173 7.13 -8.36 -10.50
C ALA A 173 7.04 -7.37 -9.32
N PHE A 174 7.15 -7.89 -8.10
CA PHE A 174 7.20 -7.09 -6.88
C PHE A 174 8.44 -6.20 -6.83
N ARG A 175 9.62 -6.74 -7.15
CA ARG A 175 10.87 -5.95 -7.19
C ARG A 175 10.79 -4.84 -8.23
N PHE A 176 10.33 -5.16 -9.44
CA PHE A 176 10.19 -4.18 -10.51
C PHE A 176 9.14 -3.13 -10.18
N GLY A 177 8.01 -3.56 -9.65
CA GLY A 177 6.95 -2.69 -9.18
C GLY A 177 7.42 -1.79 -8.04
N TRP A 178 8.22 -2.30 -7.10
CA TRP A 178 8.75 -1.54 -5.97
C TRP A 178 9.63 -0.37 -6.44
N VAL A 179 10.56 -0.65 -7.36
CA VAL A 179 11.41 0.38 -7.98
C VAL A 179 10.56 1.39 -8.76
N THR A 180 9.59 0.90 -9.53
CA THR A 180 8.67 1.74 -10.30
C THR A 180 7.84 2.64 -9.39
N LEU A 181 7.22 2.09 -8.36
CA LEU A 181 6.37 2.83 -7.43
C LEU A 181 7.18 3.85 -6.63
N ARG A 182 8.44 3.54 -6.25
CA ARG A 182 9.36 4.51 -5.63
C ARG A 182 9.67 5.68 -6.56
N ARG A 183 9.99 5.40 -7.82
CA ARG A 183 10.27 6.41 -8.84
C ARG A 183 9.05 7.31 -9.07
N GLU A 184 7.88 6.71 -9.27
CA GLU A 184 6.61 7.45 -9.46
C GLU A 184 6.22 8.23 -8.20
N SER A 185 6.70 7.80 -7.03
CA SER A 185 6.44 8.44 -5.74
C SER A 185 7.54 9.43 -5.29
N TYR A 186 8.46 9.84 -6.17
CA TYR A 186 9.57 10.76 -5.84
C TYR A 186 10.40 10.37 -4.62
N LEU A 187 10.42 9.07 -4.29
CA LEU A 187 11.27 8.53 -3.24
C LEU A 187 12.68 8.36 -3.80
N THR A 188 13.67 8.27 -2.90
CA THR A 188 15.04 7.97 -3.30
C THR A 188 15.02 6.74 -4.21
N PRO A 189 15.48 6.89 -5.48
CA PRO A 189 15.55 5.76 -6.39
C PRO A 189 16.44 4.69 -5.77
N ILE A 190 16.03 3.44 -5.94
CA ILE A 190 16.84 2.29 -5.53
C ILE A 190 16.98 1.34 -6.70
N GLU A 191 18.09 0.63 -6.72
CA GLU A 191 18.30 -0.43 -7.71
C GLU A 191 17.51 -1.68 -7.35
N VAL A 192 17.13 -2.46 -8.37
CA VAL A 192 16.43 -3.75 -8.19
C VAL A 192 17.19 -4.67 -7.22
N GLY A 193 18.54 -4.61 -7.27
CA GLY A 193 19.42 -5.43 -6.44
C GLY A 193 19.43 -5.05 -4.94
N GLU A 194 18.92 -3.88 -4.55
CA GLU A 194 18.79 -3.56 -3.12
C GLU A 194 17.75 -4.45 -2.40
N LEU A 195 16.81 -5.03 -3.15
CA LEU A 195 15.90 -6.04 -2.63
C LEU A 195 16.52 -7.44 -2.61
N ASP A 196 17.67 -7.70 -3.23
CA ASP A 196 18.29 -9.04 -3.20
C ASP A 196 18.66 -9.46 -1.77
N LEU A 197 19.04 -8.50 -0.94
CA LEU A 197 19.33 -8.72 0.49
C LEU A 197 18.06 -8.93 1.32
N LEU A 198 16.89 -8.48 0.84
CA LEU A 198 15.61 -8.52 1.57
C LEU A 198 14.67 -9.62 1.08
N LEU A 199 14.78 -10.02 -0.18
CA LEU A 199 14.00 -11.05 -0.86
C LEU A 199 14.95 -11.91 -1.70
N PRO A 200 15.86 -12.69 -1.10
CA PRO A 200 16.81 -13.50 -1.86
C PRO A 200 16.07 -14.52 -2.75
N SER A 201 16.57 -14.66 -3.98
CA SER A 201 16.08 -15.58 -5.02
C SER A 201 16.30 -17.06 -4.67
#